data_AF-A0AAN5I7R6-F1
#
_entry.id   AF-A0AAN5I7R6-F1
#
_cell.length_a   1.000
_cell.length_b   1.000
_cell.length_c   1.000
_cell.angle_alpha   90.00
_cell.angle_beta   90.00
_cell.angle_gamma   90.00
#
_symmetry.space_group_name_H-M   'P 1'
#
loop_
_entity.id
_entity.type
_entity.pdbx_description
1 polymer ?
#
loop_
_entity_poly.entity_id
_entity_poly.type
_entity_poly.pdbx_seq_one_letter_code
_entity_poly.pdbx_strand_id
1 'polypeptide(L)'
;MAISASLSAHHVFVLISLERLFSSFYPAYFERHSSRALAFALAIVFGGVSWLYSIACMTNYFSSIAEEDFVPIFNARNESNTQPFQDLMIVTTASNAFSLIMLSIDLYLNFIRQPADNSTLAVSYQRSENRRILLTILPIEFSESTTSIITSIFQMMLGNFINVQTPSTRQIVIELLALPPVYPLLLAIVIEFRVGRERKKSVVIAHHDVDHMENLRFWNKST
;
A
#
# COMPACT_ATOMS: atom_id res chain seq x y z
N MET A 1 3.69 19.50 1.42
CA MET A 1 3.65 18.65 0.19
C MET A 1 4.17 17.23 0.42
N ALA A 2 5.24 17.03 1.19
CA ALA A 2 5.79 15.68 1.38
C ALA A 2 4.88 14.76 2.23
N ILE A 3 4.21 15.29 3.27
CA ILE A 3 3.27 14.52 4.11
C ILE A 3 2.07 14.02 3.29
N SER A 4 1.49 14.87 2.43
CA SER A 4 0.35 14.47 1.58
C SER A 4 0.74 13.41 0.56
N ALA A 5 1.96 13.47 0.01
CA ALA A 5 2.47 12.44 -0.88
C ALA A 5 2.70 11.11 -0.14
N SER A 6 3.28 11.15 1.05
CA SER A 6 3.46 9.98 1.91
C SER A 6 2.13 9.33 2.28
N LEU A 7 1.15 10.13 2.70
CA LEU A 7 -0.19 9.63 3.00
C LEU A 7 -0.83 9.03 1.76
N SER A 8 -0.79 9.71 0.61
CA SER A 8 -1.36 9.18 -0.62
C SER A 8 -0.73 7.85 -1.04
N ALA A 9 0.59 7.73 -0.94
CA ALA A 9 1.30 6.48 -1.24
C ALA A 9 0.86 5.35 -0.30
N HIS A 10 0.79 5.63 1.01
CA HIS A 10 0.37 4.66 2.01
C HIS A 10 -1.02 4.08 1.73
N HIS A 11 -2.00 4.93 1.39
CA HIS A 11 -3.36 4.48 1.09
C HIS A 11 -3.44 3.58 -0.16
N VAL A 12 -2.63 3.87 -1.18
CA VAL A 12 -2.53 3.02 -2.36
C VAL A 12 -2.00 1.63 -1.99
N PHE A 13 -0.97 1.56 -1.13
CA PHE A 13 -0.47 0.27 -0.65
C PHE A 13 -1.52 -0.50 0.13
N VAL A 14 -2.21 0.13 1.08
CA VAL A 14 -3.28 -0.50 1.86
C VAL A 14 -4.37 -1.10 0.97
N LEU A 15 -4.78 -0.39 -0.08
CA LEU A 15 -5.76 -0.87 -1.05
C LEU A 15 -5.27 -2.10 -1.81
N ILE A 16 -4.02 -2.06 -2.29
CA ILE A 16 -3.39 -3.20 -2.98
C ILE A 16 -3.28 -4.41 -2.04
N SER A 17 -2.90 -4.20 -0.77
CA SER A 17 -2.83 -5.26 0.24
C SER A 17 -4.21 -5.87 0.52
N LEU A 18 -5.27 -5.06 0.60
CA LEU A 18 -6.64 -5.54 0.80
C LEU A 18 -7.14 -6.37 -0.38
N GLU A 19 -6.93 -5.89 -1.61
CA GLU A 19 -7.30 -6.63 -2.82
C GLU A 19 -6.59 -8.00 -2.86
N ARG A 20 -5.29 -8.01 -2.56
CA ARG A 20 -4.49 -9.24 -2.49
C ARG A 20 -4.95 -10.19 -1.40
N LEU A 21 -5.22 -9.67 -0.20
CA LEU A 21 -5.70 -10.46 0.92
C LEU A 21 -7.04 -11.10 0.57
N PHE A 22 -7.95 -10.34 -0.04
CA PHE A 22 -9.22 -10.87 -0.54
C PHE A 22 -9.03 -11.96 -1.59
N SER A 23 -8.13 -11.76 -2.55
CA SER A 23 -7.79 -12.77 -3.57
C SER A 23 -7.20 -14.05 -2.96
N SER A 24 -6.47 -13.92 -1.84
CA SER A 24 -5.85 -15.05 -1.13
C SER A 24 -6.87 -15.85 -0.31
N PHE A 25 -7.88 -15.19 0.26
CA PHE A 25 -8.96 -15.86 0.98
C PHE A 25 -9.96 -16.54 0.04
N TYR A 26 -10.29 -15.91 -1.08
CA TYR A 26 -11.36 -16.37 -1.98
C TYR A 26 -10.91 -16.46 -3.45
N PRO A 27 -9.90 -17.29 -3.78
CA PRO A 27 -9.33 -17.33 -5.13
C PRO A 27 -10.39 -17.67 -6.19
N ALA A 28 -11.19 -18.72 -5.97
CA ALA A 28 -12.22 -19.16 -6.92
C ALA A 28 -13.36 -18.14 -7.13
N TYR A 29 -13.68 -17.34 -6.09
CA TYR A 29 -14.66 -16.26 -6.23
C TYR A 29 -14.05 -15.08 -6.99
N PHE A 30 -12.81 -14.72 -6.65
CA PHE A 30 -12.08 -13.64 -7.29
C PHE A 30 -11.86 -13.91 -8.79
N GLU A 31 -11.61 -15.16 -9.20
CA GLU A 31 -11.52 -15.52 -10.62
C GLU A 31 -12.83 -15.25 -11.37
N ARG A 32 -13.95 -15.71 -10.81
CA ARG A 32 -15.27 -15.60 -11.47
C ARG A 32 -15.86 -14.20 -11.44
N HIS A 33 -15.58 -13.45 -10.37
CA HIS A 33 -16.20 -12.15 -10.09
C HIS A 33 -15.13 -11.08 -9.84
N SER A 34 -13.99 -11.15 -10.54
CA SER A 34 -12.95 -10.10 -10.56
C SER A 34 -13.58 -8.81 -11.09
N SER A 35 -14.29 -8.11 -10.20
CA SER A 35 -14.98 -6.90 -10.53
C SER A 35 -13.99 -5.80 -10.26
N ARG A 36 -13.32 -5.37 -11.33
CA ARG A 36 -12.60 -4.10 -11.38
C ARG A 36 -13.44 -2.97 -10.75
N ALA A 37 -14.77 -3.06 -10.86
CA ALA A 37 -15.74 -2.19 -10.20
C ALA A 37 -15.67 -2.23 -8.66
N LEU A 38 -15.53 -3.39 -8.01
CA LEU A 38 -15.39 -3.48 -6.56
C LEU A 38 -14.05 -2.89 -6.10
N ALA A 39 -12.96 -3.22 -6.79
CA ALA A 39 -11.64 -2.65 -6.48
C ALA A 39 -11.65 -1.11 -6.64
N PHE A 40 -12.28 -0.62 -7.71
CA PHE A 40 -12.44 0.81 -7.96
C PHE A 40 -13.35 1.49 -6.92
N ALA A 41 -14.47 0.85 -6.54
CA ALA A 41 -15.37 1.37 -5.51
C ALA A 41 -14.68 1.42 -4.14
N LEU A 42 -13.94 0.38 -3.76
CA LEU A 42 -13.12 0.37 -2.54
C LEU A 42 -12.06 1.48 -2.58
N ALA A 43 -11.40 1.67 -3.72
CA ALA A 43 -10.41 2.73 -3.88
C ALA A 43 -11.02 4.13 -3.69
N ILE A 44 -12.21 4.39 -4.26
CA ILE A 44 -12.93 5.65 -4.09
C ILE A 44 -13.36 5.85 -2.65
N VAL A 45 -13.98 4.84 -2.02
CA VAL A 45 -14.48 4.95 -0.65
C VAL A 45 -13.32 5.17 0.31
N PHE A 46 -12.27 4.36 0.23
CA PHE A 46 -11.12 4.47 1.12
C PHE A 46 -10.34 5.77 0.89
N GLY A 47 -10.05 6.11 -0.37
CA GLY A 47 -9.36 7.35 -0.73
C GLY A 47 -10.16 8.59 -0.32
N GLY A 48 -11.48 8.58 -0.53
CA GLY A 48 -12.38 9.68 -0.16
C GLY A 48 -12.48 9.86 1.35
N VAL A 49 -12.69 8.78 2.11
CA VAL A 49 -12.76 8.83 3.59
C VAL A 49 -11.44 9.31 4.18
N SER A 50 -10.32 8.78 3.70
CA SER A 50 -8.99 9.17 4.18
C SER A 50 -8.62 10.60 3.83
N TRP A 51 -9.00 11.06 2.64
CA TRP A 51 -8.81 12.45 2.22
C TRP A 51 -9.64 13.40 3.08
N LEU A 52 -10.93 13.09 3.28
CA LEU A 52 -11.82 13.86 4.15
C LEU A 52 -11.30 13.91 5.58
N TYR A 53 -10.84 12.77 6.12
CA TYR A 53 -10.25 12.70 7.46
C TYR A 53 -8.97 13.53 7.57
N SER A 54 -8.08 13.44 6.58
CA SER A 54 -6.85 14.24 6.56
C SER A 54 -7.15 15.74 6.51
N ILE A 55 -8.12 16.17 5.71
CA ILE A 55 -8.56 17.56 5.65
C ILE A 55 -9.20 17.98 6.97
N ALA A 56 -10.04 17.12 7.57
CA ALA A 56 -10.65 17.40 8.86
C ALA A 56 -9.56 17.66 9.92
N CYS A 57 -8.56 16.78 10.04
CA CYS A 57 -7.45 17.01 10.97
C CYS A 57 -6.67 18.29 10.64
N MET A 58 -6.39 18.57 9.37
CA MET A 58 -5.65 19.78 8.96
C MET A 58 -6.42 21.08 9.19
N THR A 59 -7.75 21.03 9.24
CA THR A 59 -8.62 22.20 9.39
C THR A 59 -9.20 22.32 10.80
N ASN A 60 -8.63 21.58 11.77
CA ASN A 60 -9.16 21.47 13.13
C ASN A 60 -10.66 21.10 13.14
N TYR A 61 -10.98 20.00 12.47
CA TYR A 61 -12.34 19.49 12.28
C TYR A 61 -13.28 20.51 11.60
N PHE A 62 -12.77 21.18 10.56
CA PHE A 62 -13.46 22.25 9.81
C PHE A 62 -13.76 23.52 10.61
N SER A 63 -13.28 23.66 11.85
CA SER A 63 -13.48 24.88 12.65
C SER A 63 -12.80 26.09 11.99
N SER A 64 -11.60 25.89 11.44
CA SER A 64 -10.82 26.96 10.78
C SER A 64 -11.40 27.42 9.44
N ILE A 65 -12.38 26.70 8.88
CA ILE A 65 -13.09 27.12 7.66
C ILE A 65 -14.32 27.97 8.01
N ALA A 66 -14.84 27.83 9.24
CA ALA A 66 -16.00 28.57 9.74
C ALA A 66 -15.62 29.96 10.29
N GLU A 67 -14.35 30.16 10.67
CA GLU A 67 -13.82 31.46 11.10
C GLU A 67 -13.37 32.27 9.87
N GLU A 68 -13.74 33.56 9.81
CA GLU A 68 -13.44 34.46 8.66
C GLU A 68 -11.94 34.77 8.50
N ASP A 69 -11.13 34.44 9.49
CA ASP A 69 -9.67 34.55 9.41
C ASP A 69 -9.13 33.36 8.59
N PHE A 70 -8.74 33.63 7.33
CA PHE A 70 -8.00 32.71 6.47
C PHE A 70 -6.62 32.41 7.07
N VAL A 71 -6.58 31.62 8.13
CA VAL A 71 -5.34 31.07 8.68
C VAL A 71 -4.84 30.02 7.71
N PRO A 72 -3.55 30.04 7.31
CA PRO A 72 -3.01 29.01 6.45
C PRO A 72 -3.25 27.63 7.07
N ILE A 73 -3.93 26.75 6.32
CA ILE A 73 -4.32 25.37 6.68
C ILE A 73 -3.12 24.55 7.22
N PHE A 74 -1.90 24.97 6.88
CA PHE A 74 -0.65 24.35 7.32
C PHE A 74 0.23 25.33 8.11
N ASN A 75 -0.30 25.93 9.18
CA ASN A 75 0.55 26.64 10.12
C ASN A 75 0.92 25.74 11.30
N ALA A 76 2.07 25.06 11.20
CA ALA A 76 2.64 24.29 12.30
C ALA A 76 3.05 25.14 13.52
N ARG A 77 2.95 26.48 13.42
CA ARG A 77 3.10 27.41 14.55
C ARG A 77 1.81 27.65 15.32
N ASN A 78 0.65 27.23 14.81
CA ASN A 78 -0.61 27.43 15.53
C ASN A 78 -0.79 26.32 16.57
N GLU A 79 -0.75 26.69 17.85
CA GLU A 79 -0.89 25.74 18.96
C GLU A 79 -2.24 25.00 18.92
N SER A 80 -3.29 25.63 18.38
CA SER A 80 -4.62 25.01 18.23
C SER A 80 -4.62 23.79 17.29
N ASN A 81 -3.65 23.71 16.37
CA ASN A 81 -3.54 22.59 15.42
C ASN A 81 -2.66 21.45 15.93
N THR A 82 -2.14 21.53 17.17
CA THR A 82 -1.24 20.51 17.72
C THR A 82 -1.98 19.19 17.97
N GLN A 83 -3.18 19.24 18.55
CA GLN A 83 -3.96 18.05 18.87
C GLN A 83 -4.45 17.31 17.60
N PRO A 84 -5.09 17.97 16.61
CA PRO A 84 -5.51 17.30 15.39
C PRO A 84 -4.35 16.69 14.59
N PHE A 85 -3.16 17.32 14.65
CA PHE A 85 -1.96 16.78 14.03
C PHE A 85 -1.46 15.52 14.74
N GLN A 86 -1.49 15.48 16.07
CA GLN A 86 -1.17 14.27 16.82
C GLN A 86 -2.15 13.14 16.51
N ASP A 87 -3.45 13.43 16.46
CA ASP A 87 -4.48 12.45 16.10
C ASP A 87 -4.22 11.85 14.71
N LEU A 88 -3.90 12.69 13.72
CA LEU A 88 -3.53 12.26 12.36
C LEU A 88 -2.30 11.32 12.37
N MET A 89 -1.28 11.64 13.17
CA MET A 89 -0.07 10.81 13.29
C MET A 89 -0.33 9.48 13.99
N ILE A 90 -1.20 9.46 15.01
CA ILE A 90 -1.63 8.23 15.67
C ILE A 90 -2.38 7.34 14.68
N VAL A 91 -3.35 7.89 13.94
CA VAL A 91 -4.12 7.13 12.95
C VAL A 91 -3.22 6.62 11.83
N THR A 92 -2.27 7.42 11.35
CA THR A 92 -1.31 7.00 10.33
C THR A 92 -0.44 5.85 10.86
N THR A 93 0.04 5.94 12.10
CA THR A 93 0.84 4.88 12.73
C THR A 93 0.03 3.58 12.91
N ALA A 94 -1.23 3.70 13.34
CA ALA A 94 -2.14 2.57 13.47
C ALA A 94 -2.44 1.92 12.11
N SER A 95 -2.64 2.73 11.06
CA SER A 95 -2.86 2.26 9.69
C SER A 95 -1.63 1.51 9.14
N ASN A 96 -0.43 2.04 9.38
CA ASN A 96 0.83 1.35 9.06
C ASN A 96 0.95 0.00 9.78
N ALA A 97 0.66 -0.05 11.08
CA ALA A 97 0.69 -1.30 11.85
C ALA A 97 -0.33 -2.31 11.31
N PHE A 98 -1.52 -1.86 10.94
CA PHE A 98 -2.54 -2.68 10.31
C PHE A 98 -2.08 -3.22 8.94
N SER A 99 -1.43 -2.40 8.12
CA SER A 99 -0.82 -2.82 6.85
C SER A 99 0.22 -3.92 7.05
N LEU A 100 1.10 -3.79 8.06
CA LEU A 100 2.07 -4.85 8.40
C LEU A 100 1.41 -6.16 8.84
N ILE A 101 0.31 -6.09 9.59
CA ILE A 101 -0.46 -7.27 9.99
C ILE A 101 -1.06 -7.94 8.75
N MET A 102 -1.67 -7.17 7.84
CA MET A 102 -2.20 -7.69 6.59
C MET A 102 -1.11 -8.34 5.75
N LEU A 103 0.06 -7.71 5.62
CA LEU A 103 1.21 -8.27 4.92
C LEU A 103 1.66 -9.60 5.54
N SER A 104 1.66 -9.69 6.87
CA SER A 104 2.02 -10.91 7.60
C SER A 104 1.02 -12.05 7.33
N ILE A 105 -0.28 -11.74 7.31
CA ILE A 105 -1.33 -12.70 6.97
C ILE A 105 -1.19 -13.14 5.51
N ASP A 106 -0.92 -12.20 4.61
CA ASP A 106 -0.70 -12.46 3.18
C ASP A 106 0.49 -13.41 2.96
N LEU A 107 1.61 -13.18 3.65
CA LEU A 107 2.78 -14.05 3.62
C LEU A 107 2.44 -15.45 4.15
N TYR A 108 1.72 -15.53 5.27
CA TYR A 108 1.30 -16.80 5.86
C TYR A 108 0.41 -17.59 4.89
N LEU A 109 -0.62 -16.96 4.33
CA LEU A 109 -1.56 -17.60 3.41
C LEU A 109 -0.90 -18.02 2.10
N ASN A 110 0.04 -17.24 1.57
CA ASN A 110 0.64 -17.52 0.25
C ASN A 110 1.89 -18.42 0.30
N PHE A 111 2.67 -18.39 1.39
CA PHE A 111 3.96 -19.13 1.46
C PHE A 111 3.98 -20.25 2.50
N ILE A 112 3.32 -20.07 3.64
CA ILE A 112 3.44 -21.00 4.77
C ILE A 112 2.34 -22.06 4.72
N ARG A 113 1.10 -21.64 4.48
CA ARG A 113 -0.05 -22.54 4.46
C ARG A 113 0.11 -23.55 3.32
N GLN A 114 0.05 -24.85 3.59
CA GLN A 114 0.03 -25.85 2.51
C GLN A 114 -1.31 -25.80 1.75
N PRO A 115 -1.31 -26.00 0.41
CA PRO A 115 -2.56 -26.16 -0.33
C PRO A 115 -3.30 -27.40 0.16
N ALA A 116 -4.64 -27.35 0.12
CA ALA A 116 -5.44 -28.55 0.32
C ALA A 116 -5.20 -29.50 -0.87
N ASP A 117 -5.05 -30.80 -0.62
CA ASP A 117 -4.72 -31.82 -1.63
C ASP A 117 -5.72 -31.88 -2.80
N ASN A 118 -6.93 -31.33 -2.63
CA ASN A 118 -8.00 -31.31 -3.64
C ASN A 118 -8.16 -29.96 -4.36
N SER A 119 -7.12 -29.12 -4.43
CA SER A 119 -7.22 -27.83 -5.11
C SER A 119 -7.37 -27.99 -6.63
N THR A 120 -8.33 -27.29 -7.24
CA THR A 120 -8.47 -27.26 -8.71
C THR A 120 -7.26 -26.59 -9.36
N LEU A 121 -7.00 -26.94 -10.64
CA LEU A 121 -5.91 -26.35 -11.44
C LEU A 121 -5.98 -24.81 -11.49
N ALA A 122 -7.19 -24.25 -11.54
CA ALA A 122 -7.40 -22.80 -11.54
C ALA A 122 -6.94 -22.15 -10.22
N VAL A 123 -7.25 -22.78 -9.08
CA VAL A 123 -6.84 -22.29 -7.75
C VAL A 123 -5.32 -22.39 -7.57
N SER A 124 -4.69 -23.45 -8.06
CA SER A 124 -3.23 -23.58 -7.99
C SER A 124 -2.51 -22.57 -8.90
N TYR A 125 -3.03 -22.32 -10.11
CA TYR A 125 -2.52 -21.27 -11.00
C TYR A 125 -2.59 -19.89 -10.35
N GLN A 126 -3.76 -19.51 -9.85
CA GLN A 126 -3.99 -18.20 -9.23
C GLN A 126 -3.14 -17.99 -7.98
N ARG A 127 -2.93 -19.05 -7.20
CA ARG A 127 -2.01 -19.01 -6.06
C ARG A 127 -0.56 -18.81 -6.48
N SER A 128 -0.13 -19.45 -7.56
CA SER A 128 1.23 -19.26 -8.09
C SER A 128 1.43 -17.83 -8.61
N GLU A 129 0.41 -17.26 -9.25
CA GLU A 129 0.43 -15.89 -9.75
C GLU A 129 0.45 -14.88 -8.59
N ASN A 130 -0.41 -15.06 -7.59
CA ASN A 130 -0.40 -14.26 -6.36
C ASN A 130 0.96 -14.31 -5.66
N ARG A 131 1.60 -15.49 -5.58
CA ARG A 131 2.94 -15.63 -4.98
C ARG A 131 4.00 -14.83 -5.76
N ARG A 132 3.94 -14.83 -7.09
CA ARG A 132 4.85 -14.07 -7.96
C ARG A 132 4.66 -12.57 -7.79
N ILE A 133 3.40 -12.11 -7.77
CA ILE A 133 3.06 -10.71 -7.52
C ILE A 133 3.55 -10.30 -6.13
N LEU A 134 3.30 -11.12 -5.11
CA LEU A 134 3.71 -10.84 -3.74
C LEU A 134 5.24 -10.73 -3.61
N LEU A 135 6.02 -11.63 -4.22
CA LEU A 135 7.49 -11.50 -4.22
C LEU A 135 7.99 -10.19 -4.84
N THR A 136 7.23 -9.65 -5.80
CA THR A 136 7.57 -8.41 -6.49
C THR A 136 7.24 -7.18 -5.63
N ILE A 137 6.10 -7.21 -4.93
CA ILE A 137 5.60 -6.08 -4.14
C ILE A 137 6.15 -6.06 -2.71
N LEU A 138 6.47 -7.22 -2.14
CA LEU A 138 6.95 -7.39 -0.77
C LEU A 138 8.07 -6.42 -0.35
N PRO A 139 9.18 -6.27 -1.11
CA PRO A 139 10.25 -5.35 -0.71
C PRO A 139 9.78 -3.88 -0.71
N ILE A 140 8.86 -3.52 -1.62
CA ILE A 140 8.31 -2.17 -1.72
C ILE A 140 7.43 -1.90 -0.50
N GLU A 141 6.45 -2.77 -0.24
CA GLU A 141 5.50 -2.67 0.86
C GLU A 141 6.21 -2.67 2.22
N PHE A 142 7.19 -3.56 2.39
CA PHE A 142 8.02 -3.59 3.60
C PHE A 142 8.83 -2.30 3.79
N SER A 143 9.46 -1.79 2.72
CA SER A 143 10.25 -0.55 2.80
C SER A 143 9.38 0.67 3.08
N GLU A 144 8.19 0.75 2.49
CA GLU A 144 7.23 1.83 2.72
C GLU A 144 6.72 1.80 4.16
N SER A 145 6.21 0.66 4.63
CA SER A 145 5.65 0.56 5.97
C SER A 145 6.71 0.81 7.04
N THR A 146 7.93 0.31 6.86
CA THR A 146 9.04 0.56 7.79
C THR A 146 9.43 2.04 7.81
N THR A 147 9.60 2.67 6.64
CA THR A 147 9.97 4.09 6.57
C THR A 147 8.86 4.99 7.10
N SER A 148 7.60 4.68 6.79
CA SER A 148 6.42 5.39 7.28
C SER A 148 6.32 5.33 8.81
N ILE A 149 6.52 4.15 9.42
CA ILE A 149 6.55 4.00 10.90
C ILE A 149 7.67 4.81 11.53
N ILE A 150 8.89 4.71 10.98
CA ILE A 150 10.05 5.47 11.48
C ILE A 150 9.75 6.97 11.42
N THR A 151 9.22 7.44 10.30
CA THR A 151 8.84 8.85 10.11
C THR A 151 7.77 9.30 11.09
N SER A 152 6.70 8.53 11.29
CA SER A 152 5.64 8.88 12.24
C SER A 152 6.15 8.91 13.69
N ILE A 153 6.92 7.90 14.11
CA ILE A 153 7.52 7.87 15.46
C ILE A 153 8.44 9.07 15.65
N PHE A 154 9.30 9.36 14.67
CA PHE A 154 10.23 10.48 14.77
C PHE A 154 9.48 11.83 14.82
N GLN A 155 8.40 12.00 14.06
CA GLN A 155 7.58 13.21 14.10
C GLN A 155 6.87 13.38 15.46
N MET A 156 6.38 12.29 16.07
CA MET A 156 5.84 12.32 17.43
C MET A 156 6.92 12.69 18.45
N MET A 157 8.13 12.15 18.31
CA MET A 157 9.25 12.48 19.20
C MET A 157 9.74 13.92 19.01
N LEU A 158 9.74 14.44 17.78
CA LEU A 158 10.14 15.81 17.47
C LEU A 158 9.28 16.82 18.23
N GLY A 159 7.97 16.57 18.32
CA GLY A 159 7.03 17.45 19.06
C GLY A 159 7.25 17.45 20.57
N ASN A 160 7.71 16.34 21.15
CA ASN A 160 7.79 16.16 22.60
C ASN A 160 9.19 16.32 23.19
N PHE A 161 10.25 16.04 22.41
CA PHE A 161 11.62 15.91 22.95
C PHE A 161 12.64 16.83 22.29
N ILE A 162 12.40 17.28 21.05
CA ILE A 162 13.36 18.08 20.31
C ILE A 162 12.83 19.50 20.26
N ASN A 163 13.34 20.33 21.17
CA ASN A 163 12.99 21.75 21.22
C ASN A 163 13.71 22.48 20.06
N VAL A 164 13.21 22.30 18.84
CA VAL A 164 13.76 22.94 17.64
C VAL A 164 13.42 24.43 17.70
N GLN A 165 14.40 25.23 18.11
CA GLN A 165 14.22 26.66 18.38
C GLN A 165 13.82 27.48 17.15
N THR A 166 14.12 27.01 15.93
CA THR A 166 13.82 27.76 14.70
C THR A 166 12.78 27.01 13.83
N PRO A 167 11.72 27.69 13.39
CA PRO A 167 10.67 27.09 12.56
C PRO A 167 11.20 26.58 11.22
N SER A 168 12.26 27.20 10.69
CA SER A 168 12.96 26.77 9.48
C SER A 168 13.60 25.40 9.64
N THR A 169 14.29 25.15 10.75
CA THR A 169 14.92 23.84 11.02
C THR A 169 13.86 22.77 11.23
N ARG A 170 12.72 23.10 11.88
CA ARG A 170 11.61 22.15 12.04
C ARG A 170 11.03 21.73 10.70
N GLN A 171 10.84 22.67 9.77
CA GLN A 171 10.33 22.36 8.44
C GLN A 171 11.31 21.52 7.63
N ILE A 172 12.61 21.85 7.65
CA ILE A 172 13.65 21.06 6.97
C ILE A 172 13.67 19.63 7.50
N VAL A 173 13.58 19.43 8.81
CA VAL A 173 13.53 18.09 9.41
C VAL A 173 12.29 17.31 8.96
N ILE A 174 11.12 17.96 8.95
CA ILE A 174 9.88 17.32 8.47
C ILE A 174 9.98 16.93 7.00
N GLU A 175 10.54 17.79 6.15
CA GLU A 175 10.73 17.49 4.72
C GLU A 175 11.76 16.37 4.51
N LEU A 176 12.85 16.37 5.28
CA LEU A 176 13.87 15.31 5.23
C LEU A 176 13.31 13.95 5.66
N LEU A 177 12.42 13.93 6.65
CA LEU A 177 11.75 12.72 7.13
C LEU A 177 10.65 12.22 6.21
N ALA A 178 10.15 13.07 5.30
CA ALA A 178 9.12 12.73 4.34
C ALA A 178 9.66 12.39 2.94
N LEU A 179 10.99 12.41 2.77
CA LEU A 179 11.72 11.91 1.59
C LEU A 179 11.86 10.38 1.52
N PRO A 180 12.06 9.64 2.62
CA PRO A 180 12.17 8.17 2.61
C PRO A 180 11.03 7.43 1.87
N PRO A 181 9.74 7.84 1.95
CA PRO A 181 8.65 7.24 1.18
C PRO A 181 8.79 7.35 -0.36
N VAL A 182 9.70 8.19 -0.88
CA VAL A 182 10.02 8.25 -2.32
C VAL A 182 10.85 7.04 -2.76
N TYR A 183 11.63 6.43 -1.87
CA TYR A 183 12.44 5.25 -2.18
C TYR A 183 11.62 4.02 -2.60
N PRO A 184 10.53 3.63 -1.90
CA PRO A 184 9.63 2.58 -2.35
C PRO A 184 9.10 2.80 -3.78
N LEU A 185 8.82 4.06 -4.12
CA LEU A 185 8.30 4.45 -5.44
C LEU A 185 9.36 4.28 -6.55
N LEU A 186 10.60 4.70 -6.28
CA LEU A 186 11.74 4.43 -7.16
C LEU A 186 12.03 2.93 -7.29
N LEU A 187 11.93 2.19 -6.18
CA LEU A 187 12.14 0.74 -6.16
C LEU A 187 11.07 0.01 -6.97
N ALA A 188 9.81 0.45 -6.90
CA ALA A 188 8.72 -0.04 -7.75
C ALA A 188 9.01 0.17 -9.23
N ILE A 189 9.45 1.37 -9.62
CA ILE A 189 9.83 1.70 -11.00
C ILE A 189 10.98 0.79 -11.47
N VAL A 190 12.03 0.64 -10.66
CA VAL A 190 13.18 -0.23 -11.00
C VAL A 190 12.76 -1.69 -11.17
N ILE A 191 11.90 -2.19 -10.29
CA ILE A 191 11.36 -3.55 -10.38
C ILE A 191 10.53 -3.72 -11.64
N GLU A 192 9.62 -2.78 -11.95
CA GLU A 192 8.79 -2.82 -13.15
C GLU A 192 9.64 -2.79 -14.43
N PHE A 193 10.66 -1.92 -14.49
CA PHE A 193 11.59 -1.87 -15.62
C PHE A 193 12.36 -3.19 -15.79
N ARG A 194 12.82 -3.79 -14.69
CA ARG A 194 13.57 -5.05 -14.72
C ARG A 194 12.68 -6.23 -15.14
N VAL A 195 11.50 -6.37 -14.53
CA VAL A 195 10.55 -7.45 -14.81
C VAL A 195 9.92 -7.29 -16.20
N GLY A 196 9.59 -6.06 -16.61
CA GLY A 196 9.06 -5.75 -17.94
C GLY A 196 10.06 -6.07 -19.06
N ARG A 197 11.36 -5.89 -18.80
CA ARG A 197 12.43 -6.25 -19.73
C ARG A 197 12.63 -7.77 -19.84
N GLU A 198 12.44 -8.51 -18.76
CA GLU A 198 12.51 -9.98 -18.75
C GLU A 198 11.26 -10.63 -19.40
N ARG A 199 10.05 -10.09 -19.17
CA ARG A 199 8.82 -10.55 -19.86
C ARG A 199 8.93 -10.42 -21.38
N LYS A 200 9.55 -9.33 -21.88
CA LYS A 200 9.81 -9.18 -23.33
C LYS A 200 10.82 -10.19 -23.87
N LYS A 201 11.73 -10.71 -23.04
CA LYS A 201 12.65 -11.78 -23.44
C LYS A 201 11.99 -13.15 -23.43
N SER A 202 11.10 -13.44 -22.47
CA SER A 202 10.44 -14.75 -22.40
C SER A 202 9.39 -14.96 -23.50
N VAL A 203 8.75 -13.89 -23.99
CA VAL A 203 7.79 -13.99 -25.12
C VAL A 203 8.50 -14.23 -26.47
N VAL A 204 9.80 -13.92 -26.57
CA VAL A 204 10.58 -14.10 -27.82
C VAL A 204 11.30 -15.46 -27.86
N ILE A 205 11.29 -16.23 -26.75
CA ILE A 205 11.76 -17.63 -26.72
C ILE A 205 10.55 -18.55 -26.62
N ALA A 206 9.63 -18.43 -27.58
CA ALA A 206 8.59 -19.42 -27.84
C ALA A 206 8.81 -20.01 -29.26
N HIS A 207 10.03 -20.48 -29.51
CA HIS A 207 10.23 -21.63 -30.39
C HIS A 207 10.28 -22.88 -29.52
N HIS A 208 9.12 -23.22 -28.96
CA HIS A 208 8.73 -24.60 -28.72
C HIS A 208 7.24 -24.61 -28.42
N ASP A 209 6.47 -25.10 -29.40
CA ASP A 209 5.11 -25.57 -29.26
C ASP A 209 5.05 -26.67 -28.19
N VAL A 210 4.98 -26.26 -26.92
CA VAL A 210 4.45 -27.11 -25.86
C VAL A 210 3.18 -26.44 -25.40
N ASP A 211 2.13 -26.72 -26.17
CA ASP A 211 0.76 -26.40 -25.85
C ASP A 211 0.40 -27.16 -24.56
N HIS A 212 0.70 -26.59 -23.39
CA HIS A 212 0.36 -27.18 -22.10
C HIS A 212 -1.15 -27.44 -21.94
N MET A 213 -1.97 -26.79 -22.78
CA MET A 213 -3.41 -27.04 -22.92
C MET A 213 -3.76 -28.28 -23.76
N GLU A 214 -2.93 -28.72 -24.72
CA GLU A 214 -3.18 -29.97 -25.46
C GLU A 214 -3.01 -31.19 -24.56
N ASN A 215 -2.01 -31.21 -23.68
CA ASN A 215 -1.81 -32.32 -22.74
C ASN A 215 -3.00 -32.50 -21.77
N LEU A 216 -3.75 -31.45 -21.47
CA LEU A 216 -4.99 -31.53 -20.67
C LEU A 216 -6.19 -32.08 -21.48
N ARG A 217 -6.19 -31.95 -22.81
CA ARG A 217 -7.24 -32.56 -23.67
C ARG A 217 -7.10 -34.08 -23.78
N PHE A 218 -5.89 -34.62 -23.67
CA PHE A 218 -5.67 -36.06 -23.71
C PHE A 218 -6.05 -36.77 -22.41
N TRP A 219 -5.96 -36.09 -21.27
CA TRP A 219 -6.34 -36.67 -19.96
C TRP A 219 -7.84 -36.93 -19.83
N ASN A 220 -8.68 -36.17 -20.55
CA ASN A 220 -10.13 -36.32 -20.54
C ASN A 220 -10.65 -37.42 -21.50
N LYS A 221 -9.76 -38.09 -22.24
CA LYS A 221 -10.11 -39.18 -23.16
C LYS A 221 -9.71 -40.57 -22.65
N SER A 222 -9.10 -40.65 -21.46
CA SER A 222 -8.61 -41.90 -20.86
C SER A 222 -9.46 -42.42 -19.70
N THR A 223 -10.69 -41.93 -19.55
CA THR A 223 -11.74 -42.46 -18.66
C THR A 223 -12.99 -42.73 -19.49
#